data_AF-A0A1Q6UK40-F1
#
_entry.id   AF-A0A1Q6UK40-F1
#
_cell.length_a   1.000
_cell.length_b   1.000
_cell.length_c   1.000
_cell.angle_alpha   90.00
_cell.angle_beta   90.00
_cell.angle_gamma   90.00
#
_symmetry.space_group_name_H-M   'P 1'
#
loop_
_entity.id
_entity.type
_entity.pdbx_description
1 polymer ?
#
loop_
_entity_poly.entity_id
_entity_poly.type
_entity_poly.pdbx_seq_one_letter_code
_entity_poly.pdbx_strand_id
1 'polypeptide(L)'
;MIGDRIFYADFSGGGRIATFDALRADLAEARSFPREIASADPYRCFLDTILSLLADEPVRFSDPSGGARSGADRAEAKNAGFSSAEEMLRAVAAPKRRWRATLQTSGTAGRPKEAAHTFESLARSAKVSAAHSGDVWGFAYSPTHIAGLQVFLQALLNANPIIRLFGLPRAEIFRAIELGKPTHISATPTFYRNLAPSGGEKFPFVRRAIFGGERFDPRAASAAAEIFPNARAKNVYASTEAGTVLSSDGEVFTVEGPSAERVKIENGELFLRGDALASAAPALGEWFATGDCVETLSENPLSFKFSARRGDFINSGGYKINPLEVEDAIRRIDGVLDARVFARPSALLGSAVCAEVARAGQYPDEAQMRAILARELPKFKIPRVVEFRDSLAATPTGKLSRKI
;
A
#
# COMPACT_ATOMS: atom_id res chain seq x y z
N MET A 1 -17.53 -16.01 -21.90
CA MET A 1 -17.60 -14.55 -22.16
C MET A 1 -16.88 -13.82 -21.02
N ILE A 2 -17.04 -12.50 -20.81
CA ILE A 2 -16.50 -11.86 -19.60
C ILE A 2 -17.32 -12.24 -18.36
N GLY A 3 -18.63 -12.40 -18.51
CA GLY A 3 -19.56 -12.78 -17.45
C GLY A 3 -19.12 -13.99 -16.59
N ASP A 4 -18.62 -15.05 -17.22
CA ASP A 4 -18.15 -16.28 -16.55
C ASP A 4 -16.80 -16.12 -15.82
N ARG A 5 -16.03 -15.07 -16.13
CA ARG A 5 -14.71 -14.87 -15.50
C ARG A 5 -14.90 -14.57 -14.02
N ILE A 6 -14.01 -15.09 -13.17
CA ILE A 6 -13.90 -14.67 -11.78
C ILE A 6 -13.59 -13.17 -11.76
N PHE A 7 -14.41 -12.40 -11.05
CA PHE A 7 -14.14 -11.01 -10.68
C PHE A 7 -13.37 -10.97 -9.36
N TYR A 8 -13.83 -11.73 -8.37
CA TYR A 8 -13.24 -11.78 -7.03
C TYR A 8 -13.23 -13.20 -6.48
N ALA A 9 -12.15 -13.59 -5.80
CA ALA A 9 -12.06 -14.84 -5.05
C ALA A 9 -11.38 -14.63 -3.69
N ASP A 10 -12.06 -15.09 -2.65
CA ASP A 10 -11.55 -15.26 -1.30
C ASP A 10 -11.69 -16.74 -0.94
N PHE A 11 -10.56 -17.39 -0.60
CA PHE A 11 -10.46 -18.83 -0.32
C PHE A 11 -10.38 -19.14 1.19
N SER A 12 -10.60 -18.15 2.05
CA SER A 12 -10.67 -18.32 3.51
C SER A 12 -11.91 -19.09 3.97
N GLY A 13 -11.98 -19.44 5.25
CA GLY A 13 -13.15 -20.10 5.85
C GLY A 13 -14.40 -19.20 5.81
N GLY A 14 -15.30 -19.46 4.85
CA GLY A 14 -16.47 -18.61 4.58
C GLY A 14 -16.23 -17.53 3.51
N GLY A 15 -15.11 -17.59 2.78
CA GLY A 15 -14.81 -16.70 1.67
C GLY A 15 -15.78 -16.82 0.47
N ARG A 16 -15.79 -15.80 -0.39
CA ARG A 16 -16.67 -15.68 -1.55
C ARG A 16 -15.89 -15.78 -2.86
N ILE A 17 -16.35 -16.63 -3.78
CA ILE A 17 -15.97 -16.57 -5.19
C ILE A 17 -17.14 -15.96 -5.98
N ALA A 18 -16.86 -14.94 -6.77
CA ALA A 18 -17.86 -14.20 -7.56
C ALA A 18 -17.34 -13.96 -8.97
N THR A 19 -18.16 -14.25 -9.98
CA THR A 19 -17.91 -13.93 -11.38
C THR A 19 -18.34 -12.50 -11.71
N PHE A 20 -18.02 -12.00 -12.91
CA PHE A 20 -18.54 -10.70 -13.36
C PHE A 20 -20.06 -10.69 -13.52
N ASP A 21 -20.71 -11.82 -13.83
CA ASP A 21 -22.17 -11.92 -13.81
C ASP A 21 -22.76 -11.98 -12.39
N ALA A 22 -22.06 -12.60 -11.42
CA ALA A 22 -22.47 -12.53 -10.02
C ALA A 22 -22.38 -11.10 -9.46
N LEU A 23 -21.32 -10.37 -9.83
CA LEU A 23 -21.18 -8.94 -9.54
C LEU A 23 -22.33 -8.12 -10.20
N ARG A 24 -22.67 -8.41 -11.46
CA ARG A 24 -23.77 -7.74 -12.18
C ARG A 24 -25.12 -7.98 -11.50
N ALA A 25 -25.37 -9.18 -10.97
CA ALA A 25 -26.56 -9.50 -10.19
C ALA A 25 -26.61 -8.74 -8.86
N ASP A 26 -25.53 -8.79 -8.05
CA ASP A 26 -25.42 -8.02 -6.80
C ASP A 26 -25.68 -6.51 -7.01
N LEU A 27 -25.23 -5.94 -8.14
CA LEU A 27 -25.44 -4.54 -8.50
C LEU A 27 -26.89 -4.20 -8.90
N ALA A 28 -27.63 -5.15 -9.48
CA ALA A 28 -29.03 -4.98 -9.86
C ALA A 28 -30.00 -5.15 -8.66
N GLU A 29 -29.61 -5.92 -7.64
CA GLU A 29 -30.36 -6.05 -6.38
C GLU A 29 -30.10 -4.88 -5.41
N ALA A 30 -28.95 -4.21 -5.52
CA ALA A 30 -28.57 -3.11 -4.66
C ALA A 30 -29.49 -1.89 -4.81
N ARG A 31 -30.14 -1.48 -3.70
CA ARG A 31 -31.01 -0.29 -3.64
C ARG A 31 -30.29 0.99 -3.19
N SER A 32 -29.17 0.85 -2.47
CA SER A 32 -28.37 1.98 -1.97
C SER A 32 -26.95 1.55 -1.61
N PHE A 33 -26.05 2.52 -1.55
CA PHE A 33 -24.65 2.38 -1.08
C PHE A 33 -24.34 3.49 -0.06
N PRO A 34 -23.41 3.30 0.88
CA PRO A 34 -23.04 4.33 1.85
C PRO A 34 -22.22 5.43 1.16
N ARG A 35 -22.35 6.69 1.63
CA ARG A 35 -21.48 7.79 1.18
C ARG A 35 -20.06 7.73 1.79
N GLU A 36 -19.87 6.89 2.80
CA GLU A 36 -18.58 6.61 3.43
C GLU A 36 -18.32 5.09 3.42
N ILE A 37 -17.30 4.65 2.68
CA ILE A 37 -16.87 3.26 2.59
C ILE A 37 -15.74 3.03 3.61
N ALA A 38 -16.06 2.25 4.65
CA ALA A 38 -15.15 1.90 5.75
C ALA A 38 -15.26 0.40 6.11
N SER A 39 -15.41 -0.49 5.10
CA SER A 39 -15.52 -1.93 5.33
C SER A 39 -14.16 -2.63 5.29
N ALA A 40 -13.99 -3.65 6.13
CA ALA A 40 -12.85 -4.56 6.08
C ALA A 40 -13.02 -5.69 5.04
N ASP A 41 -14.23 -5.92 4.52
CA ASP A 41 -14.48 -6.81 3.38
C ASP A 41 -14.13 -6.09 2.05
N PRO A 42 -13.14 -6.58 1.28
CA PRO A 42 -12.82 -6.01 -0.02
C PRO A 42 -13.97 -6.10 -1.02
N TYR A 43 -14.77 -7.17 -1.00
CA TYR A 43 -15.85 -7.35 -1.97
C TYR A 43 -16.94 -6.28 -1.78
N ARG A 44 -17.40 -6.05 -0.53
CA ARG A 44 -18.33 -4.96 -0.22
C ARG A 44 -17.77 -3.60 -0.62
N CYS A 45 -16.49 -3.33 -0.33
CA CYS A 45 -15.83 -2.08 -0.75
C CYS A 45 -15.86 -1.91 -2.27
N PHE A 46 -15.56 -2.95 -3.05
CA PHE A 46 -15.61 -2.89 -4.51
C PHE A 46 -17.04 -2.69 -5.04
N LEU A 47 -18.02 -3.40 -4.47
CA LEU A 47 -19.45 -3.26 -4.83
C LEU A 47 -19.96 -1.83 -4.58
N ASP A 48 -19.74 -1.29 -3.39
CA ASP A 48 -20.15 0.08 -3.05
C ASP A 48 -19.40 1.14 -3.89
N THR A 49 -18.13 0.89 -4.23
CA THR A 49 -17.37 1.76 -5.15
C THR A 49 -17.95 1.75 -6.57
N ILE A 50 -18.36 0.59 -7.08
CA ILE A 50 -18.99 0.47 -8.40
C ILE A 50 -20.37 1.14 -8.40
N LEU A 51 -21.18 0.96 -7.35
CA LEU A 51 -22.48 1.63 -7.22
C LEU A 51 -22.33 3.16 -7.19
N SER A 52 -21.35 3.67 -6.45
CA SER A 52 -20.99 5.10 -6.44
C SER A 52 -20.55 5.60 -7.83
N LEU A 53 -19.72 4.85 -8.55
CA LEU A 53 -19.32 5.17 -9.92
C LEU A 53 -20.52 5.20 -10.87
N LEU A 54 -21.38 4.17 -10.86
CA LEU A 54 -22.57 4.09 -11.71
C LEU A 54 -23.60 5.19 -11.39
N ALA A 55 -23.66 5.64 -10.14
CA ALA A 55 -24.47 6.77 -9.73
C ALA A 55 -23.91 8.14 -10.20
N ASP A 56 -22.61 8.24 -10.54
CA ASP A 56 -21.84 9.50 -10.64
C ASP A 56 -21.87 10.31 -9.31
N GLU A 57 -21.94 9.62 -8.16
CA GLU A 57 -22.12 10.24 -6.84
C GLU A 57 -20.82 10.18 -6.02
N PRO A 58 -20.38 11.29 -5.38
CA PRO A 58 -19.19 11.31 -4.53
C PRO A 58 -19.23 10.32 -3.36
N VAL A 59 -18.04 9.81 -3.01
CA VAL A 59 -17.83 8.85 -1.91
C VAL A 59 -16.55 9.16 -1.13
N ARG A 60 -16.61 9.01 0.20
CA ARG A 60 -15.44 9.05 1.09
C ARG A 60 -14.96 7.63 1.38
N PHE A 61 -13.65 7.45 1.47
CA PHE A 61 -13.01 6.23 1.95
C PHE A 61 -12.31 6.50 3.28
N SER A 62 -12.58 5.66 4.27
CA SER A 62 -12.11 5.80 5.64
C SER A 62 -11.55 4.48 6.18
N ASP A 63 -10.81 4.56 7.28
CA ASP A 63 -10.24 3.38 7.95
C ASP A 63 -11.34 2.62 8.72
N PRO A 64 -11.53 1.30 8.50
CA PRO A 64 -12.49 0.50 9.25
C PRO A 64 -12.30 0.53 10.78
N SER A 65 -11.07 0.75 11.29
CA SER A 65 -10.83 0.86 12.74
C SER A 65 -11.09 2.26 13.31
N GLY A 66 -11.43 3.25 12.46
CA GLY A 66 -11.52 4.66 12.85
C GLY A 66 -12.79 5.08 13.62
N GLY A 67 -13.67 4.13 13.97
CA GLY A 67 -14.94 4.43 14.65
C GLY A 67 -15.97 5.19 13.79
N ALA A 68 -15.80 5.18 12.47
CA ALA A 68 -16.74 5.80 11.54
C ALA A 68 -18.16 5.21 11.71
N ARG A 69 -19.18 6.07 11.72
CA ARG A 69 -20.60 5.66 11.89
C ARG A 69 -21.14 5.07 10.60
N SER A 70 -20.84 3.79 10.37
CA SER A 70 -21.21 3.08 9.14
C SER A 70 -22.71 3.16 8.83
N GLY A 71 -23.02 3.68 7.63
CA GLY A 71 -24.33 3.52 7.00
C GLY A 71 -25.43 4.51 7.37
N ALA A 72 -25.19 5.55 8.17
CA ALA A 72 -26.19 6.59 8.47
C ALA A 72 -26.51 7.48 7.25
N ASP A 73 -25.50 7.78 6.42
CA ASP A 73 -25.66 8.52 5.16
C ASP A 73 -25.44 7.56 3.97
N ARG A 74 -26.43 7.50 3.08
CA ARG A 74 -26.51 6.58 1.95
C ARG A 74 -27.09 7.29 0.74
N ALA A 75 -26.55 6.98 -0.44
CA ALA A 75 -27.13 7.41 -1.70
C ALA A 75 -27.93 6.26 -2.34
N GLU A 76 -28.95 6.61 -3.12
CA GLU A 76 -29.71 5.65 -3.92
C GLU A 76 -28.82 5.04 -5.00
N ALA A 77 -28.89 3.72 -5.15
CA ALA A 77 -28.26 3.04 -6.27
C ALA A 77 -29.13 3.26 -7.53
N LYS A 78 -28.50 3.73 -8.61
CA LYS A 78 -29.14 3.68 -9.93
C LYS A 78 -29.19 2.23 -10.36
N ASN A 79 -30.36 1.58 -10.19
CA ASN A 79 -30.54 0.18 -10.54
C ASN A 79 -30.19 -0.03 -12.02
N ALA A 80 -29.14 -0.81 -12.26
CA ALA A 80 -28.50 -0.93 -13.55
C ALA A 80 -28.75 -2.31 -14.13
N GLY A 81 -29.90 -2.47 -14.78
CA GLY A 81 -30.34 -3.70 -15.47
C GLY A 81 -29.54 -4.01 -16.73
N PHE A 82 -28.21 -4.06 -16.63
CA PHE A 82 -27.30 -4.36 -17.73
C PHE A 82 -27.56 -5.76 -18.30
N SER A 83 -27.58 -5.85 -19.64
CA SER A 83 -27.73 -7.12 -20.37
C SER A 83 -26.53 -8.06 -20.21
N SER A 84 -25.34 -7.51 -19.92
CA SER A 84 -24.06 -8.22 -19.95
C SER A 84 -23.01 -7.56 -19.03
N ALA A 85 -22.01 -8.33 -18.62
CA ALA A 85 -20.85 -7.82 -17.90
C ALA A 85 -20.05 -6.81 -18.74
N GLU A 86 -19.98 -7.03 -20.05
CA GLU A 86 -19.38 -6.15 -21.05
C GLU A 86 -20.05 -4.77 -21.09
N GLU A 87 -21.38 -4.70 -20.91
CA GLU A 87 -22.13 -3.44 -20.81
C GLU A 87 -21.90 -2.73 -19.47
N MET A 88 -21.97 -3.48 -18.36
CA MET A 88 -21.67 -3.00 -17.02
C MET A 88 -20.29 -2.31 -16.96
N LEU A 89 -19.25 -2.97 -17.49
CA LEU A 89 -17.89 -2.43 -17.51
C LEU A 89 -17.76 -1.16 -18.37
N ARG A 90 -18.49 -1.06 -19.49
CA ARG A 90 -18.54 0.19 -20.29
C ARG A 90 -19.18 1.34 -19.51
N ALA A 91 -20.25 1.09 -18.75
CA ALA A 91 -20.90 2.11 -17.92
C ALA A 91 -20.02 2.56 -16.74
N VAL A 92 -19.30 1.63 -16.10
CA VAL A 92 -18.31 1.95 -15.06
C VAL A 92 -17.15 2.79 -15.64
N ALA A 93 -16.65 2.46 -16.83
CA ALA A 93 -15.55 3.17 -17.48
C ALA A 93 -15.93 4.50 -18.16
N ALA A 94 -17.22 4.81 -18.32
CA ALA A 94 -17.67 6.07 -18.95
C ALA A 94 -17.20 7.32 -18.17
N PRO A 95 -16.94 8.47 -18.82
CA PRO A 95 -16.48 9.69 -18.14
C PRO A 95 -17.41 10.14 -17.02
N LYS A 96 -16.86 10.59 -15.89
CA LYS A 96 -17.62 10.94 -14.68
C LYS A 96 -17.57 12.44 -14.41
N ARG A 97 -18.73 13.09 -14.22
CA ARG A 97 -18.80 14.55 -14.03
C ARG A 97 -18.70 14.90 -12.55
N ARG A 98 -19.55 14.28 -11.73
CA ARG A 98 -19.69 14.55 -10.30
C ARG A 98 -18.89 13.61 -9.42
N TRP A 99 -18.64 12.37 -9.84
CA TRP A 99 -17.98 11.36 -9.00
C TRP A 99 -16.62 11.82 -8.48
N ARG A 100 -16.39 11.70 -7.18
CA ARG A 100 -15.10 11.92 -6.53
C ARG A 100 -14.85 10.86 -5.46
N ALA A 101 -13.63 10.35 -5.38
CA ALA A 101 -13.16 9.50 -4.29
C ALA A 101 -12.32 10.33 -3.30
N THR A 102 -12.89 10.63 -2.14
CA THR A 102 -12.21 11.37 -1.07
C THR A 102 -11.51 10.41 -0.11
N LEU A 103 -10.18 10.43 -0.11
CA LEU A 103 -9.34 9.59 0.75
C LEU A 103 -8.75 10.42 1.90
N GLN A 104 -8.77 9.87 3.12
CA GLN A 104 -8.01 10.46 4.23
C GLN A 104 -6.51 10.17 4.09
N THR A 105 -5.67 11.16 4.37
CA THR A 105 -4.22 11.01 4.42
C THR A 105 -3.73 10.96 5.87
N SER A 106 -2.70 10.15 6.14
CA SER A 106 -2.07 10.01 7.46
C SER A 106 -1.21 11.22 7.80
N GLY A 107 -1.85 12.38 7.95
CA GLY A 107 -1.23 13.66 8.22
C GLY A 107 -0.32 13.64 9.46
N THR A 108 0.94 14.04 9.28
CA THR A 108 1.95 14.10 10.34
C THR A 108 1.63 15.13 11.44
N ALA A 109 0.71 16.08 11.17
CA ALA A 109 0.35 17.19 12.05
C ALA A 109 -1.02 17.03 12.76
N GLY A 110 -1.45 15.80 13.03
CA GLY A 110 -2.53 15.51 14.01
C GLY A 110 -3.99 15.66 13.52
N ARG A 111 -4.26 16.40 12.44
CA ARG A 111 -5.52 16.31 11.68
C ARG A 111 -5.29 15.58 10.35
N PRO A 112 -6.08 14.55 9.98
CA PRO A 112 -6.06 14.00 8.63
C PRO A 112 -6.33 15.10 7.60
N LYS A 113 -5.61 15.09 6.48
CA LYS A 113 -5.98 15.87 5.29
C LYS A 113 -6.85 14.99 4.40
N GLU A 114 -7.71 15.60 3.58
CA GLU A 114 -8.48 14.87 2.57
C GLU A 114 -7.91 15.11 1.18
N ALA A 115 -7.83 14.05 0.38
CA ALA A 115 -7.40 14.08 -1.01
C ALA A 115 -8.50 13.49 -1.91
N ALA A 116 -9.16 14.33 -2.69
CA ALA A 116 -10.30 13.96 -3.53
C ALA A 116 -9.89 13.74 -5.00
N HIS A 117 -10.02 12.52 -5.52
CA HIS A 117 -9.67 12.16 -6.90
C HIS A 117 -10.89 12.17 -7.82
N THR A 118 -10.69 12.38 -9.12
CA THR A 118 -11.70 12.05 -10.15
C THR A 118 -11.52 10.59 -10.58
N PHE A 119 -12.44 10.06 -11.40
CA PHE A 119 -12.28 8.71 -11.95
C PHE A 119 -11.04 8.65 -12.85
N GLU A 120 -10.85 9.66 -13.69
CA GLU A 120 -9.76 9.80 -14.65
C GLU A 120 -8.39 9.96 -13.96
N SER A 121 -8.33 10.66 -12.83
CA SER A 121 -7.08 10.82 -12.08
C SER A 121 -6.71 9.60 -11.25
N LEU A 122 -7.69 8.90 -10.67
CA LEU A 122 -7.47 7.65 -9.94
C LEU A 122 -7.09 6.49 -10.87
N ALA A 123 -7.76 6.40 -12.03
CA ALA A 123 -7.51 5.40 -13.07
C ALA A 123 -6.27 5.71 -13.95
N ARG A 124 -5.65 6.89 -13.82
CA ARG A 124 -4.51 7.36 -14.65
C ARG A 124 -3.36 6.36 -14.77
N SER A 125 -3.11 5.54 -13.74
CA SER A 125 -2.04 4.53 -13.72
C SER A 125 -2.45 3.16 -14.25
N ALA A 126 -3.74 2.93 -14.56
CA ALA A 126 -4.25 1.65 -15.03
C ALA A 126 -3.86 1.40 -16.49
N LYS A 127 -3.12 0.32 -16.74
CA LYS A 127 -2.73 -0.13 -18.07
C LYS A 127 -3.82 -1.05 -18.61
N VAL A 128 -4.63 -0.53 -19.53
CA VAL A 128 -5.75 -1.25 -20.16
C VAL A 128 -5.36 -1.63 -21.58
N SER A 129 -5.13 -2.92 -21.84
CA SER A 129 -4.81 -3.42 -23.18
C SER A 129 -4.97 -4.94 -23.29
N ALA A 130 -4.99 -5.48 -24.51
CA ALA A 130 -5.04 -6.93 -24.73
C ALA A 130 -3.91 -7.70 -24.02
N ALA A 131 -2.73 -7.09 -23.83
CA ALA A 131 -1.59 -7.69 -23.12
C ALA A 131 -1.84 -7.91 -21.62
N HIS A 132 -2.81 -7.19 -21.03
CA HIS A 132 -3.23 -7.32 -19.63
C HIS A 132 -4.52 -8.14 -19.46
N SER A 133 -5.15 -8.59 -20.55
CA SER A 133 -6.47 -9.27 -20.52
C SER A 133 -6.48 -10.67 -19.84
N GLY A 134 -5.29 -11.23 -19.58
CA GLY A 134 -5.06 -12.49 -18.86
C GLY A 134 -4.25 -12.32 -17.56
N ASP A 135 -4.12 -11.09 -17.05
CA ASP A 135 -3.52 -10.86 -15.73
C ASP A 135 -4.50 -11.26 -14.60
N VAL A 136 -3.93 -11.59 -13.43
CA VAL A 136 -4.66 -12.06 -12.24
C VAL A 136 -3.99 -11.44 -11.03
N TRP A 137 -4.76 -10.74 -10.18
CA TRP A 137 -4.21 -9.82 -9.18
C TRP A 137 -4.36 -10.34 -7.76
N GLY A 138 -3.23 -10.65 -7.12
CA GLY A 138 -3.13 -10.87 -5.69
C GLY A 138 -3.27 -9.55 -4.93
N PHE A 139 -4.43 -9.37 -4.29
CA PHE A 139 -4.85 -8.14 -3.64
C PHE A 139 -4.36 -8.09 -2.19
N ALA A 140 -3.23 -7.41 -1.97
CA ALA A 140 -2.51 -7.37 -0.69
C ALA A 140 -2.48 -5.96 -0.04
N TYR A 141 -3.46 -5.11 -0.36
CA TYR A 141 -3.67 -3.79 0.26
C TYR A 141 -5.05 -3.66 0.89
N SER A 142 -5.19 -2.67 1.78
CA SER A 142 -6.51 -2.23 2.28
C SER A 142 -7.37 -1.68 1.13
N PRO A 143 -8.64 -2.11 1.00
CA PRO A 143 -9.52 -1.70 -0.09
C PRO A 143 -9.97 -0.23 0.00
N THR A 144 -9.85 0.41 1.17
CA THR A 144 -10.22 1.82 1.38
C THR A 144 -9.06 2.81 1.17
N HIS A 145 -7.92 2.34 0.63
CA HIS A 145 -6.71 3.15 0.48
C HIS A 145 -6.26 3.25 -0.98
N ILE A 146 -5.54 4.33 -1.32
CA ILE A 146 -5.12 4.68 -2.69
C ILE A 146 -4.51 3.51 -3.48
N ALA A 147 -3.61 2.74 -2.86
CA ALA A 147 -2.96 1.59 -3.50
C ALA A 147 -3.93 0.43 -3.78
N GLY A 148 -4.86 0.15 -2.87
CA GLY A 148 -5.92 -0.83 -3.07
C GLY A 148 -6.88 -0.41 -4.19
N LEU A 149 -7.31 0.87 -4.21
CA LEU A 149 -8.15 1.40 -5.26
C LEU A 149 -7.48 1.40 -6.65
N GLN A 150 -6.17 1.68 -6.73
CA GLN A 150 -5.44 1.62 -8.00
C GLN A 150 -5.26 0.17 -8.51
N VAL A 151 -5.01 -0.81 -7.63
CA VAL A 151 -5.01 -2.24 -8.02
C VAL A 151 -6.41 -2.71 -8.43
N PHE A 152 -7.45 -2.29 -7.72
CA PHE A 152 -8.83 -2.59 -8.03
C PHE A 152 -9.23 -2.09 -9.43
N LEU A 153 -8.97 -0.81 -9.76
CA LEU A 153 -9.27 -0.26 -11.09
C LEU A 153 -8.42 -0.91 -12.20
N GLN A 154 -7.14 -1.20 -11.94
CA GLN A 154 -6.27 -1.92 -12.88
C GLN A 154 -6.84 -3.30 -13.24
N ALA A 155 -7.40 -4.03 -12.27
CA ALA A 155 -8.02 -5.33 -12.51
C ALA A 155 -9.41 -5.20 -13.17
N LEU A 156 -10.27 -4.33 -12.64
CA LEU A 156 -11.64 -4.11 -13.10
C LEU A 156 -11.69 -3.70 -14.58
N LEU A 157 -10.87 -2.72 -14.98
CA LEU A 157 -10.86 -2.18 -16.34
C LEU A 157 -10.26 -3.14 -17.39
N ASN A 158 -9.60 -4.21 -16.97
CA ASN A 158 -9.12 -5.30 -17.84
C ASN A 158 -9.95 -6.59 -17.74
N ALA A 159 -11.03 -6.58 -16.94
CA ALA A 159 -11.79 -7.78 -16.56
C ALA A 159 -10.89 -8.93 -16.05
N ASN A 160 -9.96 -8.59 -15.16
CA ASN A 160 -9.07 -9.54 -14.48
C ASN A 160 -9.69 -10.03 -13.15
N PRO A 161 -9.40 -11.27 -12.72
CA PRO A 161 -9.74 -11.74 -11.38
C PRO A 161 -8.89 -11.08 -10.30
N ILE A 162 -9.52 -10.80 -9.16
CA ILE A 162 -8.91 -10.29 -7.93
C ILE A 162 -8.92 -11.39 -6.88
N ILE A 163 -7.74 -11.83 -6.43
CA ILE A 163 -7.56 -12.85 -5.40
C ILE A 163 -7.25 -12.17 -4.07
N ARG A 164 -8.08 -12.36 -3.04
CA ARG A 164 -7.82 -11.75 -1.72
C ARG A 164 -6.55 -12.35 -1.10
N LEU A 165 -5.59 -11.49 -0.77
CA LEU A 165 -4.46 -11.80 0.10
C LEU A 165 -4.43 -10.91 1.36
N PHE A 166 -5.05 -9.72 1.30
CA PHE A 166 -5.04 -8.75 2.38
C PHE A 166 -5.87 -9.20 3.60
N GLY A 167 -5.27 -9.06 4.78
CA GLY A 167 -5.86 -9.43 6.07
C GLY A 167 -5.93 -10.94 6.34
N LEU A 168 -5.41 -11.79 5.45
CA LEU A 168 -5.34 -13.23 5.66
C LEU A 168 -4.11 -13.62 6.50
N PRO A 169 -4.18 -14.66 7.36
CA PRO A 169 -3.00 -15.29 7.97
C PRO A 169 -2.04 -15.84 6.91
N ARG A 170 -0.73 -15.90 7.23
CA ARG A 170 0.32 -16.35 6.29
C ARG A 170 0.00 -17.69 5.58
N ALA A 171 -0.50 -18.68 6.31
CA ALA A 171 -0.86 -19.99 5.73
C ALA A 171 -2.02 -19.88 4.74
N GLU A 172 -2.99 -19.00 4.99
CA GLU A 172 -4.10 -18.72 4.06
C GLU A 172 -3.65 -17.88 2.87
N ILE A 173 -2.66 -16.99 3.02
CA ILE A 173 -2.04 -16.28 1.89
C ILE A 173 -1.41 -17.28 0.90
N PHE A 174 -0.60 -18.22 1.37
CA PHE A 174 -0.01 -19.24 0.47
C PHE A 174 -1.08 -20.11 -0.20
N ARG A 175 -2.07 -20.57 0.56
CA ARG A 175 -3.22 -21.32 0.01
C ARG A 175 -4.00 -20.52 -1.04
N ALA A 176 -4.23 -19.22 -0.81
CA ALA A 176 -4.92 -18.35 -1.76
C ALA A 176 -4.08 -18.07 -3.02
N ILE A 177 -2.75 -18.01 -2.90
CA ILE A 177 -1.84 -17.92 -4.05
C ILE A 177 -1.89 -19.20 -4.88
N GLU A 178 -1.80 -20.40 -4.28
CA GLU A 178 -1.87 -21.65 -5.06
C GLU A 178 -3.26 -21.89 -5.68
N LEU A 179 -4.36 -21.58 -4.98
CA LEU A 179 -5.71 -21.77 -5.53
C LEU A 179 -6.08 -20.70 -6.56
N GLY A 180 -5.74 -19.44 -6.32
CA GLY A 180 -6.08 -18.32 -7.20
C GLY A 180 -5.11 -18.04 -8.34
N LYS A 181 -3.91 -18.62 -8.27
CA LYS A 181 -2.79 -18.46 -9.24
C LYS A 181 -2.58 -17.02 -9.72
N PRO A 182 -2.45 -16.03 -8.81
CA PRO A 182 -2.22 -14.65 -9.19
C PRO A 182 -0.92 -14.54 -9.98
N THR A 183 -0.93 -13.79 -11.06
CA THR A 183 0.25 -13.54 -11.89
C THR A 183 0.93 -12.21 -11.53
N HIS A 184 0.20 -11.33 -10.85
CA HIS A 184 0.67 -10.05 -10.33
C HIS A 184 0.30 -9.96 -8.85
N ILE A 185 1.26 -9.70 -7.99
CA ILE A 185 1.02 -9.31 -6.59
C ILE A 185 1.48 -7.88 -6.42
N SER A 186 0.67 -7.05 -5.76
CA SER A 186 1.04 -5.68 -5.40
C SER A 186 0.76 -5.46 -3.92
N ALA A 187 1.82 -5.21 -3.16
CA ALA A 187 1.83 -5.25 -1.71
C ALA A 187 2.91 -4.33 -1.12
N THR A 188 2.89 -4.15 0.20
CA THR A 188 3.97 -3.45 0.89
C THR A 188 5.21 -4.34 1.06
N PRO A 189 6.42 -3.77 1.21
CA PRO A 189 7.60 -4.47 1.71
C PRO A 189 7.34 -5.29 2.98
N THR A 190 6.54 -4.78 3.93
CA THR A 190 6.14 -5.53 5.14
C THR A 190 5.34 -6.79 4.82
N PHE A 191 4.42 -6.75 3.85
CA PHE A 191 3.70 -7.96 3.40
C PHE A 191 4.66 -9.05 2.89
N TYR A 192 5.65 -8.69 2.05
CA TYR A 192 6.62 -9.67 1.54
C TYR A 192 7.56 -10.20 2.64
N ARG A 193 8.00 -9.36 3.61
CA ARG A 193 8.75 -9.84 4.78
C ARG A 193 7.94 -10.83 5.61
N ASN A 194 6.65 -10.59 5.79
CA ASN A 194 5.77 -11.47 6.57
C ASN A 194 5.50 -12.85 5.92
N LEU A 195 5.94 -13.09 4.68
CA LEU A 195 5.96 -14.41 4.07
C LEU A 195 7.25 -15.19 4.35
N ALA A 196 8.31 -14.53 4.80
CA ALA A 196 9.60 -15.14 5.11
C ALA A 196 9.62 -15.85 6.48
N PRO A 197 10.53 -16.82 6.70
CA PRO A 197 11.22 -17.61 5.66
C PRO A 197 10.20 -18.44 4.88
N SER A 198 10.41 -18.73 3.59
CA SER A 198 9.35 -19.33 2.72
C SER A 198 8.69 -20.58 3.30
N GLY A 199 9.47 -21.45 3.95
CA GLY A 199 9.07 -22.81 4.32
C GLY A 199 9.18 -23.82 3.18
N GLY A 200 9.79 -23.44 2.05
CA GLY A 200 9.87 -24.23 0.82
C GLY A 200 8.81 -23.88 -0.24
N GLU A 201 7.81 -23.06 0.13
CA GLU A 201 6.72 -22.60 -0.74
C GLU A 201 7.23 -21.77 -1.92
N LYS A 202 6.83 -22.16 -3.15
CA LYS A 202 7.28 -21.51 -4.40
C LYS A 202 6.17 -21.45 -5.45
N PHE A 203 5.91 -20.25 -5.96
CA PHE A 203 4.82 -19.95 -6.89
C PHE A 203 5.39 -19.38 -8.22
N PRO A 204 5.98 -20.22 -9.10
CA PRO A 204 6.66 -19.78 -10.32
C PRO A 204 5.74 -19.20 -11.41
N PHE A 205 4.41 -19.23 -11.21
CA PHE A 205 3.45 -18.54 -12.09
C PHE A 205 3.29 -17.04 -11.79
N VAL A 206 3.80 -16.56 -10.65
CA VAL A 206 3.84 -15.12 -10.34
C VAL A 206 4.87 -14.44 -11.25
N ARG A 207 4.39 -13.55 -12.12
CA ARG A 207 5.20 -12.82 -13.13
C ARG A 207 5.68 -11.46 -12.62
N ARG A 208 5.00 -10.85 -11.64
CA ARG A 208 5.35 -9.56 -11.04
C ARG A 208 5.14 -9.56 -9.52
N ALA A 209 6.15 -9.07 -8.80
CA ALA A 209 6.08 -8.69 -7.39
C ALA A 209 6.24 -7.16 -7.32
N ILE A 210 5.16 -6.44 -7.06
CA ILE A 210 5.13 -4.99 -7.00
C ILE A 210 5.16 -4.55 -5.54
N PHE A 211 6.08 -3.63 -5.23
CA PHE A 211 6.34 -3.09 -3.89
C PHE A 211 5.89 -1.64 -3.86
N GLY A 212 5.04 -1.26 -2.91
CA GLY A 212 4.56 0.11 -2.79
C GLY A 212 4.11 0.50 -1.39
N GLY A 213 3.96 1.81 -1.18
CA GLY A 213 3.41 2.38 0.05
C GLY A 213 4.34 2.43 1.28
N GLU A 214 5.52 1.83 1.23
CA GLU A 214 6.61 1.99 2.19
C GLU A 214 7.94 2.18 1.47
N ARG A 215 9.01 2.56 2.18
CA ARG A 215 10.38 2.52 1.62
C ARG A 215 10.71 1.08 1.20
N PHE A 216 11.25 0.92 0.00
CA PHE A 216 11.72 -0.37 -0.51
C PHE A 216 12.77 -1.00 0.42
N ASP A 217 12.70 -2.32 0.57
CA ASP A 217 13.57 -3.09 1.46
C ASP A 217 14.18 -4.25 0.65
N PRO A 218 15.51 -4.25 0.41
CA PRO A 218 16.17 -5.34 -0.30
C PRO A 218 15.91 -6.73 0.32
N ARG A 219 15.68 -6.84 1.64
CA ARG A 219 15.34 -8.11 2.29
C ARG A 219 13.92 -8.58 1.94
N ALA A 220 12.97 -7.65 1.85
CA ALA A 220 11.63 -7.94 1.35
C ALA A 220 11.67 -8.40 -0.12
N ALA A 221 12.56 -7.81 -0.93
CA ALA A 221 12.78 -8.22 -2.30
C ALA A 221 13.44 -9.62 -2.41
N SER A 222 14.41 -9.95 -1.56
CA SER A 222 14.99 -11.30 -1.47
C SER A 222 13.95 -12.35 -1.06
N ALA A 223 13.15 -12.07 -0.03
CA ALA A 223 12.06 -12.96 0.40
C ALA A 223 11.02 -13.18 -0.71
N ALA A 224 10.64 -12.12 -1.42
CA ALA A 224 9.76 -12.24 -2.58
C ALA A 224 10.40 -13.06 -3.72
N ALA A 225 11.70 -12.92 -3.99
CA ALA A 225 12.38 -13.69 -5.02
C ALA A 225 12.55 -15.18 -4.67
N GLU A 226 12.70 -15.52 -3.38
CA GLU A 226 12.73 -16.91 -2.89
C GLU A 226 11.43 -17.65 -3.19
N ILE A 227 10.30 -16.98 -2.94
CA ILE A 227 8.92 -17.50 -3.05
C ILE A 227 8.37 -17.37 -4.49
N PHE A 228 8.76 -16.32 -5.21
CA PHE A 228 8.28 -15.98 -6.55
C PHE A 228 9.45 -15.94 -7.56
N PRO A 229 10.11 -17.07 -7.86
CA PRO A 229 11.39 -17.10 -8.56
C PRO A 229 11.37 -16.55 -10.01
N ASN A 230 10.20 -16.48 -10.63
CA ASN A 230 10.00 -15.90 -11.97
C ASN A 230 9.49 -14.44 -11.95
N ALA A 231 9.21 -13.88 -10.77
CA ALA A 231 8.59 -12.58 -10.64
C ALA A 231 9.62 -11.45 -10.81
N ARG A 232 9.38 -10.57 -11.79
CA ARG A 232 10.15 -9.32 -11.87
C ARG A 232 9.68 -8.39 -10.76
N ALA A 233 10.57 -8.06 -9.83
CA ALA A 233 10.35 -7.03 -8.83
C ALA A 233 10.08 -5.67 -9.52
N LYS A 234 9.18 -4.87 -8.94
CA LYS A 234 8.99 -3.47 -9.33
C LYS A 234 8.69 -2.62 -8.10
N ASN A 235 9.55 -1.66 -7.81
CA ASN A 235 9.34 -0.65 -6.79
C ASN A 235 8.46 0.48 -7.35
N VAL A 236 7.50 0.96 -6.57
CA VAL A 236 6.53 1.98 -6.96
C VAL A 236 6.36 3.00 -5.84
N TYR A 237 6.73 4.25 -6.11
CA TYR A 237 6.43 5.38 -5.23
C TYR A 237 5.06 5.96 -5.58
N ALA A 238 4.21 6.07 -4.56
CA ALA A 238 2.85 6.57 -4.65
C ALA A 238 2.46 7.33 -3.37
N SER A 239 1.69 8.41 -3.53
CA SER A 239 1.09 9.17 -2.41
C SER A 239 -0.43 9.24 -2.54
N THR A 240 -1.15 9.58 -1.47
CA THR A 240 -2.61 9.72 -1.52
C THR A 240 -3.05 10.96 -2.30
N GLU A 241 -2.17 11.96 -2.42
CA GLU A 241 -2.38 13.21 -3.17
C GLU A 241 -2.07 13.04 -4.69
N ALA A 242 -1.05 12.25 -5.02
CA ALA A 242 -0.54 12.11 -6.38
C ALA A 242 -0.93 10.79 -7.08
N GLY A 243 -1.38 9.77 -6.34
CA GLY A 243 -1.45 8.40 -6.85
C GLY A 243 -0.05 7.83 -7.07
N THR A 244 0.09 6.86 -7.97
CA THR A 244 1.37 6.34 -8.45
C THR A 244 2.13 7.38 -9.29
N VAL A 245 3.38 7.69 -8.92
CA VAL A 245 4.18 8.77 -9.54
C VAL A 245 5.46 8.26 -10.21
N LEU A 246 6.23 7.41 -9.53
CA LEU A 246 7.53 6.92 -10.00
C LEU A 246 7.62 5.39 -9.83
N SER A 247 8.45 4.75 -10.65
CA SER A 247 8.71 3.31 -10.51
C SER A 247 10.12 2.91 -10.96
N SER A 248 10.73 1.95 -10.27
CA SER A 248 12.07 1.44 -10.56
C SER A 248 12.15 -0.07 -10.31
N ASP A 249 13.30 -0.69 -10.59
CA ASP A 249 13.51 -2.14 -10.44
C ASP A 249 14.30 -2.48 -9.15
N GLY A 250 14.46 -1.51 -8.24
CA GLY A 250 15.19 -1.62 -6.97
C GLY A 250 14.97 -0.38 -6.08
N GLU A 251 15.84 -0.13 -5.10
CA GLU A 251 15.68 1.02 -4.18
C GLU A 251 15.92 2.40 -4.82
N VAL A 252 16.77 2.44 -5.87
CA VAL A 252 17.08 3.64 -6.62
C VAL A 252 15.98 3.94 -7.64
N PHE A 253 15.52 5.18 -7.69
CA PHE A 253 14.69 5.73 -8.74
C PHE A 253 15.57 6.62 -9.63
N THR A 254 15.50 6.42 -10.94
CA THR A 254 16.03 7.36 -11.95
C THR A 254 14.84 8.00 -12.65
N VAL A 255 14.86 9.32 -12.81
CA VAL A 255 13.75 10.10 -13.38
C VAL A 255 14.22 10.72 -14.70
N GLU A 256 13.57 10.32 -15.79
CA GLU A 256 13.95 10.67 -17.16
C GLU A 256 12.75 11.18 -17.97
N GLY A 257 13.02 11.88 -19.07
CA GLY A 257 11.99 12.37 -19.99
C GLY A 257 10.95 13.29 -19.30
N PRO A 258 9.66 13.25 -19.72
CA PRO A 258 8.61 14.13 -19.20
C PRO A 258 8.30 14.01 -17.70
N SER A 259 8.87 13.01 -16.99
CA SER A 259 8.79 12.90 -15.54
C SER A 259 9.83 13.76 -14.82
N ALA A 260 10.95 14.11 -15.45
CA ALA A 260 12.00 14.92 -14.84
C ALA A 260 11.52 16.34 -14.51
N GLU A 261 10.71 16.96 -15.38
CA GLU A 261 10.11 18.27 -15.08
C GLU A 261 9.06 18.27 -13.96
N ARG A 262 8.62 17.08 -13.53
CA ARG A 262 7.53 16.90 -12.55
C ARG A 262 8.04 16.60 -11.14
N VAL A 263 9.35 16.48 -10.98
CA VAL A 263 10.03 16.07 -9.75
C VAL A 263 11.25 16.95 -9.54
N LYS A 264 11.46 17.43 -8.31
CA LYS A 264 12.74 18.00 -7.88
C LYS A 264 13.12 17.50 -6.49
N ILE A 265 14.39 17.58 -6.17
CA ILE A 265 14.90 17.40 -4.81
C ILE A 265 15.33 18.76 -4.30
N GLU A 266 14.88 19.13 -3.10
CA GLU A 266 15.27 20.39 -2.47
C GLU A 266 15.53 20.13 -0.98
N ASN A 267 16.70 20.54 -0.48
CA ASN A 267 17.14 20.30 0.91
C ASN A 267 17.06 18.81 1.37
N GLY A 268 17.21 17.86 0.43
CA GLY A 268 17.11 16.41 0.71
C GLY A 268 15.68 15.88 0.83
N GLU A 269 14.68 16.63 0.37
CA GLU A 269 13.27 16.23 0.33
C GLU A 269 12.74 16.20 -1.11
N LEU A 270 11.86 15.24 -1.39
CA LEU A 270 11.21 15.09 -2.69
C LEU A 270 10.03 16.08 -2.84
N PHE A 271 10.00 16.82 -3.94
CA PHE A 271 8.89 17.69 -4.33
C PHE A 271 8.29 17.22 -5.65
N LEU A 272 6.96 17.31 -5.76
CA LEU A 272 6.20 16.99 -6.98
C LEU A 272 5.56 18.24 -7.56
N ARG A 273 5.57 18.40 -8.89
CA ARG A 273 4.91 19.54 -9.55
C ARG A 273 3.39 19.42 -9.43
N GLY A 274 2.68 20.53 -9.29
CA GLY A 274 1.24 20.56 -8.97
C GLY A 274 0.34 19.85 -9.99
N ASP A 275 0.73 19.81 -11.27
CA ASP A 275 0.05 19.08 -12.35
C ASP A 275 0.32 17.56 -12.36
N ALA A 276 1.32 17.10 -11.61
CA ALA A 276 1.58 15.69 -11.38
C ALA A 276 0.64 15.10 -10.31
N LEU A 277 0.00 15.94 -9.49
CA LEU A 277 -0.99 15.49 -8.52
C LEU A 277 -2.22 14.89 -9.22
N ALA A 278 -2.91 14.00 -8.51
CA ALA A 278 -4.12 13.33 -8.98
C ALA A 278 -5.37 13.78 -8.21
N SER A 279 -5.20 14.19 -6.95
CA SER A 279 -6.28 14.79 -6.18
C SER A 279 -6.53 16.25 -6.58
N ALA A 280 -7.79 16.66 -6.66
CA ALA A 280 -8.25 18.03 -6.90
C ALA A 280 -8.10 18.93 -5.64
N ALA A 281 -6.98 18.81 -4.93
CA ALA A 281 -6.67 19.58 -3.73
C ALA A 281 -6.38 21.05 -4.10
N PRO A 282 -7.15 22.04 -3.59
CA PRO A 282 -6.89 23.44 -3.89
C PRO A 282 -5.56 23.92 -3.30
N ALA A 283 -4.85 24.78 -4.05
CA ALA A 283 -3.77 25.63 -3.54
C ALA A 283 -2.58 24.92 -2.85
N LEU A 284 -2.07 23.82 -3.41
CA LEU A 284 -0.79 23.22 -2.98
C LEU A 284 0.46 23.87 -3.60
N GLY A 285 0.30 24.96 -4.37
CA GLY A 285 1.37 25.68 -5.06
C GLY A 285 1.83 25.00 -6.36
N GLU A 286 2.89 25.55 -6.97
CA GLU A 286 3.54 24.93 -8.14
C GLU A 286 4.26 23.61 -7.76
N TRP A 287 4.77 23.52 -6.53
CA TRP A 287 5.55 22.39 -6.02
C TRP A 287 5.05 21.93 -4.65
N PHE A 288 4.60 20.68 -4.59
CA PHE A 288 4.12 20.01 -3.38
C PHE A 288 5.28 19.29 -2.64
N ALA A 289 5.55 19.72 -1.41
CA ALA A 289 6.51 19.08 -0.51
C ALA A 289 5.92 17.75 0.04
N THR A 290 6.49 16.62 -0.35
CA THR A 290 5.96 15.28 0.01
C THR A 290 6.14 14.92 1.49
N GLY A 291 7.15 15.50 2.16
CA GLY A 291 7.64 15.03 3.44
C GLY A 291 8.47 13.74 3.39
N ASP A 292 8.74 13.19 2.20
CA ASP A 292 9.62 12.05 1.97
C ASP A 292 11.05 12.53 1.71
N CYS A 293 11.99 12.12 2.57
CA CYS A 293 13.41 12.45 2.47
C CYS A 293 14.15 11.45 1.56
N VAL A 294 15.15 11.95 0.85
CA VAL A 294 15.86 11.24 -0.22
C VAL A 294 17.36 11.51 -0.16
N GLU A 295 18.15 10.57 -0.66
CA GLU A 295 19.59 10.70 -0.91
C GLU A 295 19.81 10.74 -2.43
N THR A 296 20.29 11.86 -2.95
CA THR A 296 20.62 12.02 -4.38
C THR A 296 21.91 11.26 -4.71
N LEU A 297 21.89 10.54 -5.84
CA LEU A 297 23.00 9.72 -6.34
C LEU A 297 23.55 10.27 -7.67
N SER A 298 22.72 10.95 -8.47
CA SER A 298 23.13 11.83 -9.57
C SER A 298 22.06 12.90 -9.80
N GLU A 299 22.46 14.09 -10.24
CA GLU A 299 21.54 15.17 -10.63
C GLU A 299 21.10 15.07 -12.11
N ASN A 300 21.86 14.36 -12.97
CA ASN A 300 21.54 14.21 -14.39
C ASN A 300 22.01 12.85 -14.96
N PRO A 301 21.11 11.95 -15.38
CA PRO A 301 19.67 11.98 -15.07
C PRO A 301 19.47 11.95 -13.55
N LEU A 302 18.42 12.62 -13.07
CA LEU A 302 18.13 12.72 -11.64
C LEU A 302 17.88 11.32 -11.07
N SER A 303 18.72 10.88 -10.13
CA SER A 303 18.58 9.59 -9.48
C SER A 303 18.79 9.69 -7.97
N PHE A 304 17.98 8.96 -7.21
CA PHE A 304 17.93 9.02 -5.77
C PHE A 304 17.33 7.75 -5.15
N LYS A 305 17.50 7.57 -3.84
CA LYS A 305 16.79 6.56 -3.05
C LYS A 305 16.10 7.22 -1.84
N PHE A 306 15.00 6.65 -1.37
CA PHE A 306 14.27 7.16 -0.19
C PHE A 306 14.97 6.77 1.11
N SER A 307 15.14 7.71 2.04
CA SER A 307 15.88 7.51 3.29
C SER A 307 14.98 7.51 4.54
N ALA A 308 14.00 8.42 4.60
CA ALA A 308 13.11 8.60 5.76
C ALA A 308 11.84 9.38 5.38
N ARG A 309 10.91 9.53 6.32
CA ARG A 309 9.96 10.64 6.31
C ARG A 309 10.41 11.72 7.28
N ARG A 310 10.30 12.99 6.88
CA ARG A 310 10.66 14.17 7.68
C ARG A 310 9.93 14.20 9.04
N GLY A 311 8.73 13.64 9.11
CA GLY A 311 7.93 13.51 10.33
C GLY A 311 8.21 12.28 11.20
N ASP A 312 8.99 11.31 10.72
CA ASP A 312 9.27 10.04 11.43
C ASP A 312 10.58 10.11 12.27
N PHE A 313 11.36 11.19 12.14
CA PHE A 313 12.62 11.34 12.88
C PHE A 313 12.40 11.47 14.40
N ILE A 314 13.08 10.62 15.16
CA ILE A 314 13.08 10.66 16.63
C ILE A 314 14.06 11.76 17.08
N ASN A 315 13.59 12.68 17.92
CA ASN A 315 14.42 13.69 18.57
C ASN A 315 14.77 13.21 19.99
N SER A 316 16.01 12.78 20.21
CA SER A 316 16.48 12.17 21.47
C SER A 316 17.78 12.82 21.93
N GLY A 317 17.74 13.60 23.01
CA GLY A 317 18.93 14.24 23.60
C GLY A 317 19.65 15.18 22.64
N GLY A 318 18.90 15.94 21.82
CA GLY A 318 19.42 16.85 20.80
C GLY A 318 19.72 16.20 19.44
N TYR A 319 19.81 14.87 19.36
CA TYR A 319 20.04 14.17 18.10
C TYR A 319 18.74 13.89 17.33
N LYS A 320 18.77 14.16 16.02
CA LYS A 320 17.78 13.63 15.06
C LYS A 320 18.19 12.23 14.63
N ILE A 321 17.29 11.26 14.76
CA ILE A 321 17.56 9.85 14.52
C ILE A 321 16.52 9.31 13.53
N ASN A 322 16.99 8.72 12.42
CA ASN A 322 16.13 8.01 11.49
C ASN A 322 15.77 6.63 12.07
N PRO A 323 14.50 6.32 12.37
CA PRO A 323 14.15 4.99 12.88
C PRO A 323 14.46 3.89 11.86
N LEU A 324 14.29 4.13 10.56
CA LEU A 324 14.52 3.14 9.50
C LEU A 324 15.98 2.65 9.43
N GLU A 325 16.94 3.53 9.73
CA GLU A 325 18.37 3.17 9.81
C GLU A 325 18.63 2.19 10.96
N VAL A 326 17.98 2.41 12.09
CA VAL A 326 18.08 1.56 13.28
C VAL A 326 17.32 0.25 13.07
N GLU A 327 16.15 0.29 12.42
CA GLU A 327 15.39 -0.91 12.01
C GLU A 327 16.18 -1.77 11.02
N ASP A 328 16.89 -1.17 10.05
CA ASP A 328 17.76 -1.89 9.11
C ASP A 328 18.96 -2.55 9.82
N ALA A 329 19.54 -1.87 10.80
CA ALA A 329 20.63 -2.41 11.62
C ALA A 329 20.16 -3.55 12.55
N ILE A 330 18.97 -3.44 13.16
CA ILE A 330 18.39 -4.53 13.96
C ILE A 330 18.01 -5.70 13.06
N ARG A 331 17.40 -5.47 11.88
CA ARG A 331 17.13 -6.54 10.89
C ARG A 331 18.40 -7.23 10.39
N ARG A 332 19.59 -6.59 10.44
CA ARG A 332 20.87 -7.24 10.08
C ARG A 332 21.31 -8.33 11.07
N ILE A 333 20.69 -8.44 12.24
CA ILE A 333 21.07 -9.39 13.30
C ILE A 333 20.41 -10.74 13.09
N ASP A 334 21.19 -11.82 13.17
CA ASP A 334 20.66 -13.19 13.03
C ASP A 334 19.60 -13.51 14.09
N GLY A 335 18.55 -14.23 13.68
CA GLY A 335 17.38 -14.53 14.50
C GLY A 335 16.30 -13.43 14.51
N VAL A 336 16.56 -12.23 13.96
CA VAL A 336 15.54 -11.19 13.79
C VAL A 336 14.74 -11.41 12.51
N LEU A 337 13.40 -11.40 12.63
CA LEU A 337 12.47 -11.40 11.49
C LEU A 337 12.18 -9.97 11.02
N ASP A 338 11.76 -9.10 11.95
CA ASP A 338 11.49 -7.69 11.66
C ASP A 338 11.66 -6.82 12.93
N ALA A 339 11.81 -5.51 12.74
CA ALA A 339 12.04 -4.55 13.81
C ALA A 339 11.23 -3.27 13.60
N ARG A 340 10.62 -2.76 14.67
CA ARG A 340 9.92 -1.47 14.74
C ARG A 340 10.67 -0.56 15.70
N VAL A 341 11.13 0.62 15.25
CA VAL A 341 11.79 1.63 16.10
C VAL A 341 10.90 2.85 16.28
N PHE A 342 10.77 3.31 17.51
CA PHE A 342 9.81 4.33 17.92
C PHE A 342 10.34 5.17 19.10
N ALA A 343 9.64 6.26 19.41
CA ALA A 343 9.97 7.14 20.52
C ALA A 343 9.08 6.84 21.74
N ARG A 344 9.67 6.77 22.94
CA ARG A 344 8.94 6.86 24.23
C ARG A 344 9.34 8.15 24.95
N PRO A 345 8.43 8.88 25.62
CA PRO A 345 8.78 10.07 26.40
C PRO A 345 9.87 9.78 27.44
N SER A 346 10.80 10.71 27.63
CA SER A 346 11.92 10.54 28.58
C SER A 346 12.37 11.87 29.18
N ALA A 347 12.28 11.98 30.51
CA ALA A 347 12.62 13.21 31.24
C ALA A 347 14.08 13.68 31.03
N LEU A 348 15.01 12.77 30.72
CA LEU A 348 16.43 13.07 30.50
C LEU A 348 16.75 13.52 29.05
N LEU A 349 15.86 13.22 28.09
CA LEU A 349 16.20 13.24 26.66
C LEU A 349 15.14 13.90 25.77
N GLY A 350 13.99 14.30 26.34
CA GLY A 350 12.75 14.54 25.61
C GLY A 350 12.10 13.22 25.19
N SER A 351 12.79 12.45 24.34
CA SER A 351 12.41 11.08 23.96
C SER A 351 13.58 10.10 24.09
N ALA A 352 13.27 8.86 24.45
CA ALA A 352 14.16 7.71 24.29
C ALA A 352 13.79 6.95 23.01
N VAL A 353 14.82 6.51 22.26
CA VAL A 353 14.67 5.53 21.19
C VAL A 353 14.34 4.17 21.82
N CYS A 354 13.29 3.50 21.34
CA CYS A 354 12.92 2.15 21.74
C CYS A 354 12.71 1.29 20.50
N ALA A 355 12.90 -0.02 20.64
CA ALA A 355 12.67 -0.99 19.59
C ALA A 355 11.72 -2.09 20.06
N GLU A 356 10.86 -2.57 19.17
CA GLU A 356 10.25 -3.88 19.24
C GLU A 356 10.88 -4.78 18.18
N VAL A 357 11.09 -6.05 18.53
CA VAL A 357 11.74 -7.03 17.67
C VAL A 357 10.90 -8.30 17.60
N ALA A 358 10.49 -8.68 16.38
CA ALA A 358 10.00 -10.02 16.08
C ALA A 358 11.20 -10.92 15.77
N ARG A 359 11.25 -12.11 16.38
CA ARG A 359 12.42 -13.00 16.36
C ARG A 359 12.04 -14.47 16.31
N ALA A 360 12.87 -15.28 15.69
CA ALA A 360 12.66 -16.73 15.51
C ALA A 360 13.97 -17.52 15.66
N GLY A 361 13.85 -18.79 16.05
CA GLY A 361 15.01 -19.66 16.26
C GLY A 361 15.88 -19.22 17.44
N GLN A 362 17.19 -19.23 17.27
CA GLN A 362 18.14 -18.60 18.18
C GLN A 362 18.37 -17.14 17.79
N TYR A 363 18.49 -16.27 18.79
CA TYR A 363 18.61 -14.82 18.65
C TYR A 363 19.40 -14.25 19.85
N PRO A 364 20.05 -13.09 19.72
CA PRO A 364 20.75 -12.48 20.84
C PRO A 364 19.81 -11.83 21.87
N ASP A 365 20.23 -11.80 23.13
CA ASP A 365 19.58 -11.01 24.18
C ASP A 365 19.74 -9.49 23.98
N GLU A 366 19.10 -8.68 24.84
CA GLU A 366 19.17 -7.22 24.72
C GLU A 366 20.60 -6.64 24.87
N ALA A 367 21.43 -7.20 25.76
CA ALA A 367 22.81 -6.74 25.95
C ALA A 367 23.70 -7.14 24.76
N GLN A 368 23.54 -8.36 24.26
CA GLN A 368 24.19 -8.86 23.05
C GLN A 368 23.78 -8.04 21.83
N MET A 369 22.49 -7.77 21.64
CA MET A 369 21.96 -6.93 20.56
C MET A 369 22.54 -5.51 20.62
N ARG A 370 22.59 -4.87 21.79
CA ARG A 370 23.26 -3.57 21.98
C ARG A 370 24.74 -3.62 21.62
N ALA A 371 25.44 -4.69 21.99
CA ALA A 371 26.86 -4.87 21.70
C ALA A 371 27.15 -5.12 20.19
N ILE A 372 26.21 -5.71 19.46
CA ILE A 372 26.25 -5.83 18.00
C ILE A 372 25.98 -4.47 17.35
N LEU A 373 24.87 -3.80 17.71
CA LEU A 373 24.50 -2.48 17.17
C LEU A 373 25.58 -1.41 17.42
N ALA A 374 26.31 -1.48 18.54
CA ALA A 374 27.41 -0.57 18.87
C ALA A 374 28.64 -0.68 17.95
N ARG A 375 28.69 -1.68 17.06
CA ARG A 375 29.73 -1.82 16.02
C ARG A 375 29.41 -1.05 14.74
N GLU A 376 28.12 -0.80 14.48
CA GLU A 376 27.64 -0.16 13.25
C GLU A 376 27.04 1.25 13.50
N LEU A 377 26.41 1.46 14.66
CA LEU A 377 25.65 2.67 14.98
C LEU A 377 26.30 3.52 16.08
N PRO A 378 26.32 4.86 15.94
CA PRO A 378 26.64 5.77 17.03
C PRO A 378 25.74 5.53 18.26
N LYS A 379 26.33 5.60 19.46
CA LYS A 379 25.66 5.26 20.75
C LYS A 379 24.28 5.92 20.96
N PHE A 380 24.04 7.11 20.40
CA PHE A 380 22.76 7.81 20.53
C PHE A 380 21.61 7.20 19.71
N LYS A 381 21.91 6.44 18.64
CA LYS A 381 20.91 5.75 17.80
C LYS A 381 20.48 4.39 18.35
N ILE A 382 21.29 3.77 19.21
CA ILE A 382 21.02 2.44 19.77
C ILE A 382 19.79 2.51 20.69
N PRO A 383 18.79 1.62 20.55
CA PRO A 383 17.61 1.62 21.41
C PRO A 383 17.95 1.57 22.91
N ARG A 384 17.21 2.32 23.72
CA ARG A 384 17.29 2.31 25.19
C ARG A 384 16.37 1.29 25.85
N VAL A 385 15.44 0.70 25.10
CA VAL A 385 14.66 -0.49 25.50
C VAL A 385 14.49 -1.35 24.24
N VAL A 386 14.64 -2.67 24.37
CA VAL A 386 14.33 -3.65 23.32
C VAL A 386 13.22 -4.59 23.80
N GLU A 387 12.00 -4.36 23.32
CA GLU A 387 10.82 -5.16 23.64
C GLU A 387 10.66 -6.35 22.68
N PHE A 388 10.18 -7.47 23.21
CA PHE A 388 9.94 -8.69 22.44
C PHE A 388 8.49 -8.87 22.04
N ARG A 389 8.31 -9.39 20.83
CA ARG A 389 7.04 -9.88 20.29
C ARG A 389 7.28 -11.13 19.45
N ASP A 390 6.29 -12.01 19.34
CA ASP A 390 6.30 -13.09 18.35
C ASP A 390 5.99 -12.55 16.94
N SER A 391 5.22 -11.46 16.86
CA SER A 391 4.91 -10.70 15.64
C SER A 391 4.72 -9.21 15.94
N LEU A 392 5.08 -8.34 14.98
CA LEU A 392 4.86 -6.89 15.12
C LEU A 392 3.45 -6.51 14.66
N ALA A 393 2.81 -5.58 15.38
CA ALA A 393 1.47 -5.10 15.04
C ALA A 393 1.48 -4.17 13.81
N ALA A 394 0.73 -4.56 12.78
CA ALA A 394 0.53 -3.74 11.58
C ALA A 394 -0.63 -2.74 11.76
N THR A 395 -0.57 -1.64 10.99
CA THR A 395 -1.70 -0.73 10.76
C THR A 395 -2.81 -1.41 9.95
N PRO A 396 -4.02 -0.82 9.88
CA PRO A 396 -5.05 -1.19 8.90
C PRO A 396 -4.63 -0.98 7.43
N THR A 397 -3.43 -0.45 7.16
CA THR A 397 -2.80 -0.39 5.84
C THR A 397 -1.76 -1.49 5.58
N GLY A 398 -1.54 -2.42 6.52
CA GLY A 398 -0.56 -3.50 6.40
C GLY A 398 0.90 -3.08 6.60
N LYS A 399 1.14 -1.92 7.21
CA LYS A 399 2.47 -1.33 7.46
C LYS A 399 2.79 -1.39 8.95
N LEU A 400 4.06 -1.29 9.37
CA LEU A 400 4.37 -1.12 10.80
C LEU A 400 3.94 0.27 11.30
N SER A 401 3.10 0.34 12.34
CA SER A 401 2.75 1.62 12.98
C SER A 401 3.88 2.09 13.89
N ARG A 402 4.39 3.32 13.75
CA ARG A 402 5.30 3.94 14.76
C ARG A 402 4.57 4.72 15.85
N LYS A 403 3.23 4.76 15.80
CA LYS A 403 2.38 5.28 16.89
C LYS A 403 1.91 4.10 17.76
N ILE A 404 1.95 4.33 19.07
CA ILE A 404 1.37 3.52 20.15
C ILE A 404 0.17 4.31 20.69
#